data_AF-A0A258EAQ5-F1
#
_entry.id   AF-A0A258EAQ5-F1
#
_cell.length_a   1.000
_cell.length_b   1.000
_cell.length_c   1.000
_cell.angle_alpha   90.00
_cell.angle_beta   90.00
_cell.angle_gamma   90.00
#
_symmetry.space_group_name_H-M   'P 1'
#
loop_
_entity.id
_entity.type
_entity.pdbx_description
1 polymer ?
#
loop_
_entity_poly.entity_id
_entity_poly.type
_entity_poly.pdbx_seq_one_letter_code
_entity_poly.pdbx_strand_id
1 'polypeptide(L)'
;MHARVYAAPFLAKSQYFNLNSDSLLLGQIENQNRLDVNYAGGKVEFVYDRTEPMGLYAFTGLKGKVGFVHYQGLNNAGRSFSNFYLDFRNYQKIHKNIVLASKLYVGSFMGKNPQNYLVGGMDNWLFNEFYNPPTNRPEPSPVRNPTGVENSDILFADFVDLRGYDYDEIRGRNVITFTSELRLPIFSYLTRGTITSNFVRNFQLVGFYDNVEVRSLNSKFLDLSLRSPRQFSDKEPEIRNLVQQVLDRGKVSLSIEFVSKTGQDLPVSINEELFQTYFHQFTKLAGMVGEKPADLFKLALQAPNVITTLSGEKEDTESWDQVKQVISEALAKCEKFRNDEGQVLGQKLKENIQIILEGLEQIKVLDPIRKERIKNRIKGHFQNWLEENSFDANRFEQELIYYFEKIDITEELVRLDTHLNYFLKTIETETAQGKKLGFISQEIGREINTIGSKANDADIQKHVIRMKDELEKIKEQSLNVL
;
A
#
# COMPACT_ATOMS: atom_id res chain seq x y z
N MET A 1 30.99 10.35 23.13
CA MET A 1 29.69 10.89 22.66
C MET A 1 28.75 9.72 22.40
N HIS A 2 27.56 9.73 22.99
CA HIS A 2 26.53 8.70 22.74
C HIS A 2 25.63 9.03 21.54
N ALA A 3 25.81 10.19 20.91
CA ALA A 3 25.07 10.61 19.73
C ALA A 3 26.03 10.89 18.58
N ARG A 4 25.63 10.55 17.36
CA ARG A 4 26.31 10.89 16.12
C ARG A 4 25.30 11.27 15.05
N VAL A 5 25.64 12.29 14.27
CA VAL A 5 24.93 12.66 13.04
C VAL A 5 25.77 12.20 11.87
N TYR A 6 25.14 11.55 10.90
CA TYR A 6 25.75 11.09 9.66
C TYR A 6 25.00 11.73 8.50
N ALA A 7 25.71 12.39 7.59
CA ALA A 7 25.15 12.94 6.37
C ALA A 7 26.02 12.47 5.20
N ALA A 8 25.42 11.77 4.25
CA ALA A 8 26.10 11.21 3.10
C ALA A 8 25.35 11.54 1.81
N PRO A 9 25.87 12.47 0.98
CA PRO A 9 25.40 12.63 -0.38
C PRO A 9 25.81 11.40 -1.21
N PHE A 10 24.99 11.02 -2.18
CA PHE A 10 25.29 9.92 -3.10
C PHE A 10 24.75 10.18 -4.50
N LEU A 11 25.36 9.51 -5.47
CA LEU A 11 24.84 9.34 -6.82
C LEU A 11 24.54 7.86 -7.01
N ALA A 12 23.39 7.55 -7.59
CA ALA A 12 22.99 6.18 -7.88
C ALA A 12 22.47 6.06 -9.32
N LYS A 13 22.58 4.87 -9.90
CA LYS A 13 22.02 4.57 -11.22
C LYS A 13 21.31 3.23 -11.16
N SER A 14 20.04 3.19 -11.54
CA SER A 14 19.35 1.93 -11.81
C SER A 14 19.31 1.70 -13.32
N GLN A 15 19.49 0.43 -13.71
CA GLN A 15 19.40 0.01 -15.10
C GLN A 15 18.55 -1.24 -15.17
N TYR A 16 17.55 -1.22 -16.03
CA TYR A 16 16.73 -2.38 -16.36
C TYR A 16 17.00 -2.76 -17.81
N PHE A 17 17.16 -4.06 -18.03
CA PHE A 17 17.29 -4.67 -19.35
C PHE A 17 16.29 -5.82 -19.45
N ASN A 18 15.41 -5.78 -20.44
CA ASN A 18 14.54 -6.89 -20.75
C ASN A 18 15.35 -7.95 -21.52
N LEU A 19 15.52 -9.12 -20.90
CA LEU A 19 16.27 -10.25 -21.48
C LEU A 19 15.35 -11.28 -22.17
N ASN A 20 14.06 -11.00 -22.29
CA ASN A 20 13.10 -11.92 -22.93
C ASN A 20 13.38 -12.01 -24.45
N SER A 21 13.47 -13.22 -24.97
CA SER A 21 13.68 -13.51 -26.39
C SER A 21 12.60 -12.93 -27.31
N ASP A 22 11.38 -12.73 -26.79
CA ASP A 22 10.24 -12.15 -27.52
C ASP A 22 10.24 -10.61 -27.55
N SER A 23 11.30 -9.96 -27.04
CA SER A 23 11.43 -8.48 -27.01
C SER A 23 11.35 -7.82 -28.39
N LEU A 24 11.51 -8.57 -29.48
CA LEU A 24 11.29 -8.08 -30.84
C LEU A 24 9.84 -7.59 -31.08
N LEU A 25 8.84 -8.16 -30.39
CA LEU A 25 7.44 -7.72 -30.44
C LEU A 25 7.18 -6.45 -29.61
N LEU A 26 7.96 -6.24 -28.53
CA LEU A 26 7.91 -5.07 -27.63
C LEU A 26 8.91 -3.96 -28.03
N GLY A 27 9.68 -4.19 -29.09
CA GLY A 27 10.82 -3.39 -29.54
C GLY A 27 10.54 -1.93 -29.88
N GLN A 28 9.27 -1.55 -30.06
CA GLN A 28 8.88 -0.19 -30.50
C GLN A 28 8.91 0.85 -29.38
N ILE A 29 8.95 0.44 -28.10
CA ILE A 29 9.01 1.36 -26.95
C ILE A 29 10.31 1.07 -26.18
N GLU A 30 11.29 1.97 -26.30
CA GLU A 30 12.61 1.82 -25.68
C GLU A 30 12.51 1.55 -24.16
N ASN A 31 11.64 2.28 -23.45
CA ASN A 31 11.42 2.13 -22.00
C ASN A 31 10.92 0.76 -21.54
N GLN A 32 10.35 -0.07 -22.44
CA GLN A 32 9.90 -1.44 -22.12
C GLN A 32 11.03 -2.47 -22.27
N ASN A 33 12.08 -2.13 -23.03
CA ASN A 33 13.22 -3.00 -23.28
C ASN A 33 14.46 -2.58 -22.47
N ARG A 34 14.59 -1.28 -22.22
CA ARG A 34 15.67 -0.70 -21.43
C ARG A 34 15.19 0.55 -20.70
N LEU A 35 15.49 0.64 -19.40
CA LEU A 35 15.25 1.85 -18.62
C LEU A 35 16.48 2.15 -17.77
N ASP A 36 17.10 3.30 -18.03
CA ASP A 36 18.20 3.82 -17.20
C ASP A 36 17.68 5.02 -16.40
N VAL A 37 17.81 5.00 -15.07
CA VAL A 37 17.47 6.13 -14.21
C VAL A 37 18.69 6.53 -13.39
N ASN A 38 19.10 7.80 -13.51
CA ASN A 38 20.16 8.38 -12.72
C ASN A 38 19.54 9.17 -11.56
N TYR A 39 20.06 8.95 -10.36
CA TYR A 39 19.63 9.60 -9.13
C TYR A 39 20.77 10.42 -8.53
N ALA A 40 20.44 11.62 -8.06
CA ALA A 40 21.23 12.33 -7.08
C ALA A 40 20.47 12.34 -5.76
N GLY A 41 21.15 12.12 -4.64
CA GLY A 41 20.46 11.94 -3.37
C GLY A 41 21.32 12.22 -2.16
N GLY A 42 20.69 12.10 -1.01
CA GLY A 42 21.35 12.28 0.27
C GLY A 42 20.67 11.46 1.35
N LYS A 43 21.50 10.94 2.26
CA LYS A 43 21.08 10.22 3.46
C LYS A 43 21.52 11.01 4.68
N VAL A 44 20.57 11.33 5.57
CA VAL A 44 20.84 11.94 6.86
C VAL A 44 20.35 10.99 7.95
N GLU A 45 21.21 10.66 8.89
CA GLU A 45 20.92 9.79 10.01
C GLU A 45 21.38 10.42 11.33
N PHE A 46 20.51 10.37 12.33
CA PHE A 46 20.87 10.61 13.72
C PHE A 46 20.85 9.27 14.47
N VAL A 47 21.98 8.91 15.08
CA VAL A 47 22.12 7.67 15.86
C VAL A 47 22.49 8.04 17.28
N TYR A 48 21.67 7.59 18.23
CA TYR A 48 21.96 7.62 19.66
C TYR A 48 22.22 6.18 20.12
N ASP A 49 23.42 5.89 20.62
CA ASP A 49 23.81 4.57 21.09
C ASP A 49 24.43 4.67 22.49
N ARG A 50 23.66 4.19 23.48
CA ARG A 50 24.07 4.01 24.87
C ARG A 50 23.92 2.54 25.27
N THR A 51 24.24 1.63 24.35
CA THR A 51 24.24 0.20 24.64
C THR A 51 25.60 -0.25 25.19
N GLU A 52 25.56 -1.12 26.19
CA GLU A 52 26.73 -1.72 26.81
C GLU A 52 26.68 -3.24 26.61
N PRO A 53 27.77 -3.86 26.11
CA PRO A 53 27.82 -5.31 25.92
C PRO A 53 27.91 -6.02 27.28
N MET A 54 27.04 -7.01 27.50
CA MET A 54 27.07 -7.89 28.67
C MET A 54 27.68 -9.27 28.39
N GLY A 55 27.87 -9.60 27.10
CA GLY A 55 28.39 -10.89 26.62
C GLY A 55 28.37 -10.95 25.10
N LEU A 56 28.60 -12.13 24.52
CA LEU A 56 28.40 -12.31 23.08
C LEU A 56 26.90 -12.26 22.78
N TYR A 57 26.50 -11.33 21.91
CA TYR A 57 25.11 -11.11 21.49
C TYR A 57 24.13 -10.66 22.60
N ALA A 58 24.64 -10.20 23.74
CA ALA A 58 23.86 -9.65 24.85
C ALA A 58 24.24 -8.20 25.11
N PHE A 59 23.25 -7.30 25.13
CA PHE A 59 23.43 -5.88 25.35
C PHE A 59 22.46 -5.40 26.44
N THR A 60 22.80 -4.29 27.09
CA THR A 60 21.90 -3.52 27.97
C THR A 60 21.94 -2.05 27.56
N GLY A 61 20.85 -1.30 27.80
CA GLY A 61 20.76 0.11 27.45
C GLY A 61 19.95 0.37 26.20
N LEU A 62 20.13 1.55 25.60
CA LEU A 62 19.22 2.09 24.59
C LEU A 62 19.96 2.48 23.32
N LYS A 63 19.34 2.18 22.18
CA LYS A 63 19.82 2.54 20.85
C LYS A 63 18.67 3.09 20.02
N GLY A 64 18.78 4.34 19.60
CA GLY A 64 17.85 4.98 18.68
C GLY A 64 18.56 5.35 17.37
N LYS A 65 17.86 5.19 16.25
CA LYS A 65 18.31 5.63 14.93
C LYS A 65 17.11 6.25 14.22
N VAL A 66 17.27 7.48 13.76
CA VAL A 66 16.30 8.18 12.91
C VAL A 66 17.02 8.52 11.61
N GLY A 67 16.41 8.19 10.47
CA GLY A 67 17.01 8.39 9.17
C GLY A 67 16.02 8.95 8.16
N PHE A 68 16.55 9.76 7.25
CA PHE A 68 15.86 10.26 6.08
C PHE A 68 16.76 10.10 4.86
N VAL A 69 16.22 9.53 3.80
CA VAL A 69 16.91 9.34 2.52
C VAL A 69 16.06 9.93 1.42
N HIS A 70 16.68 10.68 0.51
CA HIS A 70 16.02 11.24 -0.66
C HIS A 70 16.75 10.84 -1.94
N TYR A 71 15.98 10.38 -2.93
CA TYR A 71 16.42 10.07 -4.28
C TYR A 71 15.74 11.04 -5.25
N GLN A 72 16.52 11.90 -5.88
CA GLN A 72 16.07 12.80 -6.93
C GLN A 72 16.45 12.22 -8.29
N GLY A 73 15.46 11.80 -9.08
CA GLY A 73 15.67 11.39 -10.47
C GLY A 73 16.12 12.59 -11.32
N LEU A 74 17.27 12.44 -11.98
CA LEU A 74 17.90 13.47 -12.81
C LEU A 74 17.37 13.45 -14.25
N ASN A 75 17.24 12.26 -14.82
CA ASN A 75 16.72 12.04 -16.17
C ASN A 75 15.24 11.61 -16.18
N ASN A 76 14.70 11.20 -15.03
CA ASN A 76 13.29 10.87 -14.88
C ASN A 76 12.76 11.35 -13.51
N ALA A 77 12.27 12.59 -13.46
CA ALA A 77 11.76 13.19 -12.24
C ALA A 77 10.51 12.49 -11.67
N GLY A 78 9.82 11.67 -12.47
CA GLY A 78 8.71 10.83 -12.01
C GLY A 78 9.16 9.72 -11.05
N ARG A 79 10.44 9.33 -11.10
CA ARG A 79 11.03 8.28 -10.25
C ARG A 79 11.59 8.79 -8.94
N SER A 80 11.43 10.07 -8.61
CA SER A 80 11.93 10.60 -7.34
C SER A 80 11.10 10.10 -6.15
N PHE A 81 11.79 9.72 -5.07
CA PHE A 81 11.17 9.25 -3.83
C PHE A 81 12.03 9.57 -2.61
N SER A 82 11.40 9.45 -1.45
CA SER A 82 12.05 9.62 -0.15
C SER A 82 11.66 8.49 0.78
N ASN A 83 12.52 8.18 1.74
CA ASN A 83 12.29 7.20 2.78
C ASN A 83 12.60 7.85 4.14
N PHE A 84 11.64 7.82 5.05
CA PHE A 84 11.83 8.16 6.45
C PHE A 84 11.72 6.90 7.30
N TYR A 85 12.66 6.68 8.21
CA TYR A 85 12.58 5.55 9.14
C TYR A 85 13.09 5.90 10.53
N LEU A 86 12.55 5.19 11.51
CA LEU A 86 12.90 5.24 12.92
C LEU A 86 13.09 3.80 13.43
N ASP A 87 14.23 3.52 14.04
CA ASP A 87 14.56 2.24 14.68
C ASP A 87 14.96 2.53 16.12
N PHE A 88 14.12 2.11 17.06
CA PHE A 88 14.32 2.28 18.48
C PHE A 88 14.45 0.92 19.15
N ARG A 89 15.53 0.72 19.90
CA ARG A 89 15.83 -0.51 20.61
C ARG A 89 16.13 -0.21 22.07
N ASN A 90 15.46 -0.93 22.96
CA ASN A 90 15.68 -0.85 24.39
C ASN A 90 16.01 -2.25 24.92
N TYR A 91 17.15 -2.39 25.57
CA TYR A 91 17.60 -3.62 26.20
C TYR A 91 17.57 -3.42 27.71
N GLN A 92 16.49 -3.86 28.35
CA GLN A 92 16.28 -3.70 29.78
C GLN A 92 16.67 -4.97 30.53
N LYS A 93 17.66 -4.85 31.42
CA LYS A 93 18.03 -5.90 32.36
C LYS A 93 16.92 -6.04 33.42
N ILE A 94 16.28 -7.21 33.50
CA ILE A 94 15.23 -7.49 34.48
C ILE A 94 15.87 -8.03 35.77
N HIS A 95 16.64 -9.12 35.65
CA HIS A 95 17.25 -9.77 36.81
C HIS A 95 18.50 -10.57 36.39
N LYS A 96 19.62 -10.38 37.09
CA LYS A 96 20.93 -10.95 36.70
C LYS A 96 21.17 -10.73 35.19
N ASN A 97 21.43 -11.77 34.42
CA ASN A 97 21.71 -11.66 32.98
C ASN A 97 20.44 -11.79 32.10
N ILE A 98 19.24 -11.77 32.68
CA ILE A 98 17.98 -11.79 31.92
C ILE A 98 17.72 -10.40 31.35
N VAL A 99 17.49 -10.32 30.05
CA VAL A 99 17.29 -9.07 29.32
C VAL A 99 15.97 -9.13 28.55
N LEU A 100 15.15 -8.10 28.69
CA LEU A 100 14.02 -7.82 27.82
C LEU A 100 14.47 -6.84 26.74
N ALA A 101 14.52 -7.31 25.49
CA ALA A 101 14.87 -6.51 24.34
C ALA A 101 13.60 -6.14 23.58
N SER A 102 13.29 -4.85 23.52
CA SER A 102 12.19 -4.31 22.73
C SER A 102 12.72 -3.52 21.55
N LYS A 103 12.18 -3.77 20.36
CA LYS A 103 12.50 -3.07 19.11
C LYS A 103 11.21 -2.51 18.53
N LEU A 104 11.20 -1.20 18.25
CA LEU A 104 10.17 -0.52 17.49
C LEU A 104 10.80 -0.01 16.20
N TYR A 105 10.28 -0.43 15.06
CA TYR A 105 10.66 0.07 13.76
C TYR A 105 9.46 0.72 13.09
N VAL A 106 9.65 1.93 12.56
CA VAL A 106 8.64 2.68 11.80
C VAL A 106 9.30 3.15 10.51
N GLY A 107 8.65 2.90 9.39
CA GLY A 107 9.14 3.27 8.06
C GLY A 107 8.04 3.84 7.18
N SER A 108 8.36 4.83 6.36
CA SER A 108 7.45 5.45 5.41
C SER A 108 8.17 5.88 4.13
N PHE A 109 7.75 5.30 2.99
CA PHE A 109 8.14 5.76 1.67
C PHE A 109 7.17 6.83 1.16
N MET A 110 7.75 7.90 0.60
CA MET A 110 7.04 9.11 0.15
C MET A 110 7.57 9.58 -1.22
N GLY A 111 6.88 10.53 -1.84
CA GLY A 111 7.31 11.15 -3.10
C GLY A 111 6.47 10.73 -4.30
N LYS A 112 7.01 10.94 -5.52
CA LYS A 112 6.30 10.66 -6.78
C LYS A 112 6.29 9.18 -7.11
N ASN A 113 7.34 8.44 -6.73
CA ASN A 113 7.45 7.00 -6.90
C ASN A 113 7.80 6.27 -5.59
N PRO A 114 6.91 6.29 -4.58
CA PRO A 114 7.18 5.66 -3.29
C PRO A 114 7.35 4.15 -3.45
N GLN A 115 8.41 3.63 -2.84
CA GLN A 115 8.76 2.21 -2.84
C GLN A 115 7.99 1.46 -1.73
N ASN A 116 8.18 0.13 -1.66
CA ASN A 116 7.52 -0.72 -0.67
C ASN A 116 8.52 -1.35 0.30
N TYR A 117 8.09 -1.49 1.55
CA TYR A 117 8.70 -2.40 2.51
C TYR A 117 8.22 -3.83 2.23
N LEU A 118 9.14 -4.78 2.34
CA LEU A 118 8.87 -6.21 2.26
C LEU A 118 9.07 -6.78 3.66
N VAL A 119 7.99 -7.25 4.27
CA VAL A 119 7.97 -7.69 5.67
C VAL A 119 7.78 -9.20 5.72
N GLY A 120 8.62 -9.87 6.51
CA GLY A 120 8.62 -11.32 6.60
C GLY A 120 10.04 -11.89 6.66
N GLY A 121 10.15 -13.15 7.09
CA GLY A 121 11.41 -13.83 7.26
C GLY A 121 12.26 -13.31 8.42
N MET A 122 13.36 -14.01 8.68
CA MET A 122 14.35 -13.60 9.68
C MET A 122 15.75 -13.79 9.13
N ASP A 123 16.58 -12.74 9.21
CA ASP A 123 17.99 -12.87 8.90
C ASP A 123 18.66 -14.04 9.66
N ASN A 124 19.41 -14.87 8.93
CA ASN A 124 20.13 -16.05 9.42
C ASN A 124 19.27 -17.20 9.95
N TRP A 125 17.99 -17.27 9.57
CA TRP A 125 17.17 -18.46 9.82
C TRP A 125 17.44 -19.54 8.76
N LEU A 126 17.61 -20.80 9.21
CA LEU A 126 18.06 -21.90 8.36
C LEU A 126 16.99 -22.34 7.34
N PHE A 127 15.72 -22.09 7.63
CA PHE A 127 14.57 -22.55 6.83
C PHE A 127 13.79 -21.36 6.25
N ASN A 128 14.49 -20.34 5.80
CA ASN A 128 13.84 -19.20 5.17
C ASN A 128 13.35 -19.57 3.77
N GLU A 129 12.06 -19.35 3.53
CA GLU A 129 11.47 -19.42 2.20
C GLU A 129 10.93 -18.03 1.82
N PHE A 130 10.79 -17.79 0.51
CA PHE A 130 10.07 -16.62 0.01
C PHE A 130 8.62 -17.01 -0.23
N TYR A 131 7.70 -16.19 0.28
CA TYR A 131 6.27 -16.43 0.17
C TYR A 131 5.89 -16.78 -1.26
N ASN A 132 5.13 -17.87 -1.40
CA ASN A 132 4.66 -18.34 -2.68
C ASN A 132 3.12 -18.23 -2.70
N PRO A 133 2.56 -17.28 -3.47
CA PRO A 133 1.11 -17.11 -3.50
C PRO A 133 0.44 -18.36 -4.07
N PRO A 134 -0.73 -18.76 -3.53
CA PRO A 134 -1.45 -19.92 -4.02
C PRO A 134 -1.84 -19.75 -5.49
N THR A 135 -1.82 -20.85 -6.26
CA THR A 135 -2.13 -20.88 -7.70
C THR A 135 -3.49 -20.27 -8.05
N ASN A 136 -4.44 -20.32 -7.11
CA ASN A 136 -5.79 -19.78 -7.29
C ASN A 136 -5.87 -18.25 -7.06
N ARG A 137 -4.80 -17.64 -6.55
CA ARG A 137 -4.71 -16.19 -6.29
C ARG A 137 -3.28 -15.72 -6.55
N PRO A 138 -2.83 -15.72 -7.82
CA PRO A 138 -1.46 -15.34 -8.16
C PRO A 138 -1.26 -13.86 -7.85
N GLU A 139 -0.43 -13.56 -6.85
CA GLU A 139 0.03 -12.20 -6.58
C GLU A 139 1.37 -11.99 -7.29
N PRO A 140 1.54 -10.89 -8.06
CA PRO A 140 2.83 -10.58 -8.64
C PRO A 140 3.83 -10.32 -7.50
N SER A 141 4.80 -11.20 -7.33
CA SER A 141 5.94 -10.93 -6.43
C SER A 141 6.92 -10.02 -7.15
N PRO A 142 7.34 -8.89 -6.54
CA PRO A 142 8.39 -8.07 -7.11
C PRO A 142 9.66 -8.90 -7.28
N VAL A 143 9.97 -9.84 -6.39
CA VAL A 143 11.18 -10.68 -6.50
C VAL A 143 11.12 -11.62 -7.70
N ARG A 144 9.95 -12.21 -8.00
CA ARG A 144 9.82 -13.26 -9.03
C ARG A 144 9.56 -12.73 -10.44
N ASN A 145 9.11 -11.48 -10.58
CA ASN A 145 8.83 -10.77 -11.84
C ASN A 145 8.34 -11.66 -13.03
N PRO A 146 7.26 -12.45 -12.87
CA PRO A 146 6.84 -13.43 -13.87
C PRO A 146 6.32 -12.80 -15.17
N THR A 147 5.94 -11.52 -15.13
CA THR A 147 5.42 -10.77 -16.28
C THR A 147 6.53 -10.13 -17.11
N GLY A 148 7.79 -10.20 -16.66
CA GLY A 148 8.94 -9.62 -17.36
C GLY A 148 8.84 -8.10 -17.54
N VAL A 149 8.14 -7.41 -16.64
CA VAL A 149 7.98 -5.95 -16.68
C VAL A 149 9.17 -5.30 -15.97
N GLU A 150 9.45 -4.04 -16.26
CA GLU A 150 10.43 -3.27 -15.50
C GLU A 150 10.12 -3.28 -14.00
N ASN A 151 11.13 -3.65 -13.21
CA ASN A 151 11.02 -3.79 -11.75
C ASN A 151 12.32 -3.35 -11.04
N SER A 152 12.99 -2.33 -11.56
CA SER A 152 14.22 -1.79 -10.97
C SER A 152 13.98 -1.16 -9.58
N ASP A 153 12.72 -0.83 -9.29
CA ASP A 153 12.22 -0.36 -8.00
C ASP A 153 12.53 -1.35 -6.85
N ILE A 154 12.64 -2.66 -7.13
CA ILE A 154 13.02 -3.65 -6.11
C ILE A 154 14.39 -3.39 -5.47
N LEU A 155 15.30 -2.74 -6.20
CA LEU A 155 16.64 -2.39 -5.70
C LEU A 155 16.58 -1.39 -4.53
N PHE A 156 15.43 -0.75 -4.33
CA PHE A 156 15.18 0.22 -3.27
C PHE A 156 14.18 -0.28 -2.23
N ALA A 157 13.72 -1.53 -2.34
CA ALA A 157 12.83 -2.14 -1.36
C ALA A 157 13.59 -2.45 -0.07
N ASP A 158 13.01 -2.07 1.07
CA ASP A 158 13.59 -2.32 2.39
C ASP A 158 12.94 -3.55 3.02
N PHE A 159 13.75 -4.52 3.43
CA PHE A 159 13.30 -5.70 4.15
C PHE A 159 13.17 -5.42 5.65
N VAL A 160 12.07 -5.88 6.24
CA VAL A 160 11.83 -5.82 7.69
C VAL A 160 11.55 -7.22 8.20
N ASP A 161 12.40 -7.70 9.10
CA ASP A 161 12.27 -9.02 9.69
C ASP A 161 10.95 -9.18 10.45
N LEU A 162 10.33 -10.36 10.31
CA LEU A 162 9.18 -10.80 11.09
C LEU A 162 9.21 -12.33 11.27
N ARG A 163 9.22 -12.80 12.51
CA ARG A 163 9.30 -14.23 12.82
C ARG A 163 8.00 -14.96 12.49
N GLY A 164 8.13 -16.16 11.93
CA GLY A 164 7.01 -17.06 11.65
C GLY A 164 6.32 -16.80 10.31
N TYR A 165 6.87 -15.92 9.49
CA TYR A 165 6.38 -15.63 8.14
C TYR A 165 7.52 -15.81 7.14
N ASP A 166 7.17 -16.16 5.91
CA ASP A 166 8.14 -16.22 4.82
C ASP A 166 8.58 -14.81 4.42
N TYR A 167 9.72 -14.69 3.73
CA TYR A 167 10.11 -13.41 3.17
C TYR A 167 9.06 -12.92 2.17
N ASP A 168 8.81 -11.61 2.17
CA ASP A 168 7.92 -10.96 1.20
C ASP A 168 6.42 -11.33 1.37
N GLU A 169 6.02 -11.80 2.56
CA GLU A 169 4.64 -12.13 2.91
C GLU A 169 3.73 -10.89 2.94
N ILE A 170 4.19 -9.80 3.56
CA ILE A 170 3.39 -8.57 3.72
C ILE A 170 4.13 -7.39 3.10
N ARG A 171 3.42 -6.58 2.30
CA ARG A 171 4.00 -5.46 1.56
C ARG A 171 3.23 -4.15 1.75
N GLY A 172 3.94 -3.04 1.81
CA GLY A 172 3.31 -1.73 1.79
C GLY A 172 4.28 -0.56 1.91
N ARG A 173 3.75 0.65 1.71
CA ARG A 173 4.55 1.90 1.73
C ARG A 173 4.91 2.36 3.13
N ASN A 174 4.05 2.04 4.10
CA ASN A 174 4.26 2.36 5.51
C ASN A 174 4.29 1.07 6.31
N VAL A 175 5.23 0.96 7.22
CA VAL A 175 5.39 -0.19 8.11
C VAL A 175 5.62 0.28 9.53
N ILE A 176 4.97 -0.41 10.47
CA ILE A 176 5.24 -0.32 11.89
C ILE A 176 5.44 -1.74 12.39
N THR A 177 6.59 -2.03 13.00
CA THR A 177 6.86 -3.31 13.65
C THR A 177 7.28 -3.09 15.09
N PHE A 178 6.73 -3.91 15.97
CA PHE A 178 7.09 -3.97 17.38
C PHE A 178 7.46 -5.40 17.73
N THR A 179 8.70 -5.59 18.17
CA THR A 179 9.24 -6.88 18.60
C THR A 179 9.64 -6.78 20.06
N SER A 180 9.23 -7.74 20.86
CA SER A 180 9.65 -7.87 22.26
C SER A 180 10.22 -9.26 22.49
N GLU A 181 11.46 -9.33 22.96
CA GLU A 181 12.20 -10.56 23.20
C GLU A 181 12.64 -10.66 24.66
N LEU A 182 12.23 -11.73 25.35
CA LEU A 182 12.77 -12.11 26.65
C LEU A 182 13.92 -13.09 26.46
N ARG A 183 15.15 -12.62 26.69
CA ARG A 183 16.39 -13.39 26.55
C ARG A 183 16.83 -13.96 27.90
N LEU A 184 16.82 -15.28 27.99
CA LEU A 184 17.11 -16.06 29.21
C LEU A 184 18.40 -16.87 29.01
N PRO A 185 19.54 -16.44 29.58
CA PRO A 185 20.78 -17.17 29.45
C PRO A 185 20.82 -18.35 30.44
N ILE A 186 20.26 -19.49 30.03
CA ILE A 186 19.94 -20.65 30.88
C ILE A 186 21.12 -21.06 31.77
N PHE A 187 22.25 -21.45 31.18
CA PHE A 187 23.35 -22.03 31.95
C PHE A 187 24.03 -20.98 32.83
N SER A 188 24.29 -19.78 32.30
CA SER A 188 24.88 -18.69 33.09
C SER A 188 23.99 -18.26 34.27
N TYR A 189 22.68 -18.48 34.17
CA TYR A 189 21.73 -18.14 35.23
C TYR A 189 21.71 -19.19 36.36
N LEU A 190 21.81 -20.47 36.00
CA LEU A 190 21.72 -21.61 36.91
C LEU A 190 23.06 -21.96 37.59
N THR A 191 24.20 -21.72 36.92
CA THR A 191 25.52 -22.04 37.46
C THR A 191 26.17 -20.85 38.16
N ARG A 192 26.74 -21.06 39.35
CA ARG A 192 27.50 -20.03 40.09
C ARG A 192 29.00 -20.01 39.79
N GLY A 193 29.50 -20.97 38.99
CA GLY A 193 30.92 -21.12 38.64
C GLY A 193 31.29 -20.53 37.27
N THR A 194 32.57 -20.56 36.93
CA THR A 194 33.07 -20.12 35.61
C THR A 194 32.81 -21.20 34.56
N ILE A 195 32.03 -20.87 33.52
CA ILE A 195 31.81 -21.73 32.36
C ILE A 195 32.96 -21.51 31.37
N THR A 196 33.74 -22.54 31.09
CA THR A 196 34.89 -22.50 30.16
C THR A 196 34.48 -22.50 28.69
N SER A 197 33.36 -23.16 28.35
CA SER A 197 32.84 -23.21 26.99
C SER A 197 32.12 -21.92 26.60
N ASN A 198 32.61 -21.26 25.55
CA ASN A 198 31.97 -20.07 24.96
C ASN A 198 30.55 -20.35 24.45
N PHE A 199 30.29 -21.55 23.93
CA PHE A 199 28.95 -21.93 23.46
C PHE A 199 27.97 -22.00 24.63
N VAL A 200 28.29 -22.79 25.66
CA VAL A 200 27.40 -23.01 26.82
C VAL A 200 27.17 -21.71 27.59
N ARG A 201 28.20 -20.86 27.71
CA ARG A 201 28.10 -19.57 28.39
C ARG A 201 27.14 -18.60 27.70
N ASN A 202 27.08 -18.62 26.38
CA ASN A 202 26.26 -17.70 25.58
C ASN A 202 24.94 -18.33 25.10
N PHE A 203 24.66 -19.57 25.48
CA PHE A 203 23.40 -20.22 25.16
C PHE A 203 22.24 -19.49 25.84
N GLN A 204 21.25 -19.08 25.05
CA GLN A 204 20.12 -18.28 25.47
C GLN A 204 18.83 -18.87 24.91
N LEU A 205 17.80 -18.93 25.76
CA LEU A 205 16.43 -19.15 25.32
C LEU A 205 15.76 -17.81 25.12
N VAL A 206 15.15 -17.61 23.96
CA VAL A 206 14.52 -16.33 23.60
C VAL A 206 13.03 -16.57 23.41
N GLY A 207 12.21 -16.08 24.34
CA GLY A 207 10.78 -15.93 24.12
C GLY A 207 10.53 -14.63 23.37
N PHE A 208 9.64 -14.61 22.38
CA PHE A 208 9.41 -13.41 21.58
C PHE A 208 7.92 -13.15 21.34
N TYR A 209 7.58 -11.90 21.09
CA TYR A 209 6.28 -11.42 20.66
C TYR A 209 6.50 -10.35 19.60
N ASP A 210 5.97 -10.58 18.40
CA ASP A 210 6.08 -9.67 17.26
C ASP A 210 4.69 -9.19 16.85
N ASN A 211 4.55 -7.88 16.66
CA ASN A 211 3.35 -7.23 16.16
C ASN A 211 3.73 -6.34 14.97
N VAL A 212 2.97 -6.43 13.89
CA VAL A 212 3.27 -5.73 12.64
C VAL A 212 2.00 -5.14 12.07
N GLU A 213 2.10 -3.88 11.63
CA GLU A 213 1.08 -3.20 10.85
C GLU A 213 1.71 -2.62 9.58
N VAL A 214 1.15 -2.97 8.42
CA VAL A 214 1.59 -2.46 7.13
C VAL A 214 0.41 -1.79 6.45
N ARG A 215 0.62 -0.57 5.92
CA ARG A 215 -0.41 0.19 5.22
C ARG A 215 0.06 0.62 3.84
N SER A 216 -0.81 0.46 2.85
CA SER A 216 -0.64 1.03 1.51
C SER A 216 -1.79 1.98 1.19
N LEU A 217 -1.48 3.13 0.59
CA LEU A 217 -2.49 4.06 0.09
C LEU A 217 -3.13 3.42 -1.16
N ASN A 218 -4.43 3.14 -1.06
CA ASN A 218 -5.28 2.37 -1.98
C ASN A 218 -5.15 0.84 -1.88
N SER A 219 -6.10 0.22 -1.19
CA SER A 219 -6.34 -1.21 -1.34
C SER A 219 -6.92 -1.45 -2.74
N LYS A 220 -6.15 -2.13 -3.59
CA LYS A 220 -6.57 -2.63 -4.91
C LYS A 220 -7.71 -3.67 -4.81
N PHE A 221 -7.95 -4.18 -3.60
CA PHE A 221 -8.93 -5.21 -3.26
C PHE A 221 -9.89 -4.67 -2.19
N LEU A 222 -11.03 -5.34 -2.02
CA LEU A 222 -11.95 -5.09 -0.93
C LEU A 222 -11.24 -5.39 0.41
N ASP A 223 -10.93 -4.33 1.16
CA ASP A 223 -10.36 -4.41 2.51
C ASP A 223 -11.51 -4.22 3.51
N LEU A 224 -12.08 -5.34 3.97
CA LEU A 224 -13.20 -5.36 4.90
C LEU A 224 -12.68 -5.45 6.35
N SER A 225 -12.84 -4.37 7.10
CA SER A 225 -12.71 -4.37 8.56
C SER A 225 -14.08 -4.61 9.17
N LEU A 226 -14.28 -5.79 9.77
CA LEU A 226 -15.51 -6.12 10.49
C LEU A 226 -15.29 -5.97 11.99
N ARG A 227 -16.21 -5.28 12.66
CA ARG A 227 -16.33 -5.26 14.12
C ARG A 227 -17.72 -5.76 14.49
N SER A 228 -17.80 -6.97 15.02
CA SER A 228 -19.06 -7.59 15.47
C SER A 228 -19.08 -7.82 16.99
N PRO A 229 -20.26 -7.85 17.63
CA PRO A 229 -20.42 -8.28 19.01
C PRO A 229 -20.08 -9.76 19.17
N ARG A 230 -19.62 -10.17 20.36
CA ARG A 230 -19.23 -11.57 20.66
C ARG A 230 -20.32 -12.61 20.35
N GLN A 231 -21.60 -12.21 20.39
CA GLN A 231 -22.75 -13.08 20.11
C GLN A 231 -22.86 -13.47 18.63
N PHE A 232 -22.19 -12.76 17.72
CA PHE A 232 -22.25 -13.00 16.27
C PHE A 232 -20.87 -13.31 15.67
N SER A 233 -19.86 -13.63 16.48
CA SER A 233 -18.52 -13.97 16.00
C SER A 233 -18.55 -15.18 15.05
N ASP A 234 -19.41 -16.17 15.30
CA ASP A 234 -19.53 -17.36 14.45
C ASP A 234 -20.21 -17.08 13.09
N LYS A 235 -20.87 -15.92 12.94
CA LYS A 235 -21.53 -15.47 11.70
C LYS A 235 -20.70 -14.47 10.90
N GLU A 236 -19.51 -14.11 11.38
CA GLU A 236 -18.56 -13.25 10.67
C GLU A 236 -18.25 -13.71 9.22
N PRO A 237 -18.04 -15.02 8.94
CA PRO A 237 -17.81 -15.49 7.57
C PRO A 237 -19.00 -15.21 6.64
N GLU A 238 -20.23 -15.34 7.14
CA GLU A 238 -21.46 -15.08 6.38
C GLU A 238 -21.60 -13.59 6.05
N ILE A 239 -21.29 -12.71 7.02
CA ILE A 239 -21.25 -11.24 6.80
C ILE A 239 -20.24 -10.89 5.72
N ARG A 240 -19.03 -11.46 5.79
CA ARG A 240 -17.97 -11.18 4.81
C ARG A 240 -18.40 -11.58 3.40
N ASN A 241 -19.08 -12.71 3.24
CA ASN A 241 -19.61 -13.15 1.95
C ASN A 241 -20.71 -12.20 1.41
N LEU A 242 -21.63 -11.76 2.27
CA LEU A 242 -22.67 -10.80 1.88
C LEU A 242 -22.08 -9.47 1.38
N VAL A 243 -21.05 -8.96 2.06
CA VAL A 243 -20.37 -7.73 1.65
C VAL A 243 -19.62 -7.93 0.33
N GLN A 244 -18.95 -9.08 0.15
CA GLN A 244 -18.21 -9.40 -1.08
C GLN A 244 -19.10 -9.56 -2.31
N GLN A 245 -20.36 -9.99 -2.14
CA GLN A 245 -21.31 -10.10 -3.25
C GLN A 245 -21.77 -8.73 -3.78
N VAL A 246 -21.72 -7.69 -2.96
CA VAL A 246 -22.22 -6.34 -3.31
C VAL A 246 -21.08 -5.37 -3.62
N LEU A 247 -19.90 -5.54 -2.99
CA LEU A 247 -18.79 -4.60 -3.10
C LEU A 247 -17.54 -5.26 -3.72
N ASP A 248 -17.23 -4.90 -4.97
CA ASP A 248 -16.05 -5.44 -5.68
C ASP A 248 -14.71 -4.83 -5.22
N ARG A 249 -14.70 -3.56 -4.80
CA ARG A 249 -13.48 -2.83 -4.41
C ARG A 249 -13.73 -1.73 -3.39
N GLY A 250 -12.70 -1.43 -2.59
CA GLY A 250 -12.68 -0.32 -1.63
C GLY A 250 -12.30 -0.76 -0.22
N LYS A 251 -12.06 0.21 0.67
CA LYS A 251 -11.88 -0.05 2.10
C LYS A 251 -13.21 0.14 2.82
N VAL A 252 -13.73 -0.90 3.44
CA VAL A 252 -15.05 -0.92 4.05
C VAL A 252 -14.90 -1.27 5.52
N SER A 253 -15.44 -0.40 6.39
CA SER A 253 -15.48 -0.63 7.83
C SER A 253 -16.93 -0.87 8.24
N LEU A 254 -17.26 -2.11 8.59
CA LEU A 254 -18.60 -2.49 9.06
C LEU A 254 -18.55 -2.72 10.57
N SER A 255 -19.26 -1.86 11.32
CA SER A 255 -19.42 -2.00 12.77
C SER A 255 -20.87 -2.34 13.07
N ILE A 256 -21.09 -3.46 13.76
CA ILE A 256 -22.42 -3.91 14.18
C ILE A 256 -22.53 -3.66 15.68
N GLU A 257 -23.48 -2.82 16.07
CA GLU A 257 -23.86 -2.65 17.47
C GLU A 257 -25.23 -3.30 17.68
N PHE A 258 -25.26 -4.33 18.53
CA PHE A 258 -26.48 -5.03 18.88
C PHE A 258 -26.80 -4.75 20.35
N VAL A 259 -28.01 -4.23 20.59
CA VAL A 259 -28.54 -4.00 21.93
C VAL A 259 -29.75 -4.91 22.08
N SER A 260 -29.61 -5.98 22.86
CA SER A 260 -30.74 -6.85 23.17
C SER A 260 -31.79 -6.08 23.96
N LYS A 261 -33.07 -6.26 23.61
CA LYS A 261 -34.21 -5.66 24.34
C LYS A 261 -34.56 -6.38 25.64
N THR A 262 -33.87 -7.46 26.01
CA THR A 262 -34.07 -8.13 27.29
C THR A 262 -33.30 -7.43 28.41
N GLY A 263 -33.96 -6.47 29.06
CA GLY A 263 -33.77 -6.31 30.49
C GLY A 263 -34.33 -7.54 31.21
N GLN A 264 -33.61 -8.02 32.24
CA GLN A 264 -33.97 -9.13 33.15
C GLN A 264 -33.83 -10.54 32.56
N ASP A 265 -32.63 -11.09 32.64
CA ASP A 265 -32.32 -12.17 33.60
C ASP A 265 -30.84 -12.53 33.41
N LEU A 266 -30.03 -12.27 34.43
CA LEU A 266 -28.71 -12.90 34.51
C LEU A 266 -28.99 -14.41 34.59
N PRO A 267 -28.51 -15.25 33.65
CA PRO A 267 -28.76 -16.69 33.69
C PRO A 267 -27.76 -17.31 34.67
N VAL A 268 -27.93 -16.97 35.96
CA VAL A 268 -27.26 -17.66 37.04
C VAL A 268 -28.07 -18.92 37.31
N SER A 269 -27.63 -20.05 36.78
CA SER A 269 -28.14 -21.35 37.20
C SER A 269 -27.28 -21.87 38.35
N ILE A 270 -27.93 -22.28 39.43
CA ILE A 270 -27.27 -23.00 40.52
C ILE A 270 -27.37 -24.49 40.20
N ASN A 271 -26.23 -25.17 40.14
CA ASN A 271 -26.22 -26.63 40.04
C ASN A 271 -26.57 -27.22 41.42
N GLU A 272 -27.86 -27.52 41.63
CA GLU A 272 -28.40 -27.98 42.90
C GLU A 272 -27.80 -29.30 43.37
N GLU A 273 -27.54 -30.23 42.45
CA GLU A 273 -26.95 -31.54 42.75
C GLU A 273 -25.51 -31.41 43.25
N LEU A 274 -24.73 -30.55 42.59
CA LEU A 274 -23.36 -30.26 42.98
C LEU A 274 -23.30 -29.48 44.30
N PHE A 275 -24.22 -28.52 44.49
CA PHE A 275 -24.36 -27.80 45.76
C PHE A 275 -24.67 -28.75 46.92
N GLN A 276 -25.64 -29.65 46.76
CA GLN A 276 -26.00 -30.66 47.77
C GLN A 276 -24.82 -31.57 48.10
N THR A 277 -24.03 -31.96 47.08
CA THR A 277 -22.82 -32.77 47.25
C THR A 277 -21.78 -32.04 48.10
N TYR A 278 -21.46 -30.78 47.78
CA TYR A 278 -20.51 -29.98 48.57
C TYR A 278 -21.01 -29.73 49.99
N PHE A 279 -22.29 -29.40 50.15
CA PHE A 279 -22.88 -29.15 51.45
C PHE A 279 -22.83 -30.38 52.35
N HIS A 280 -23.13 -31.58 51.81
CA HIS A 280 -23.04 -32.83 52.54
C HIS A 280 -21.59 -33.16 52.96
N GLN A 281 -20.63 -32.99 52.05
CA GLN A 281 -19.21 -33.25 52.34
C GLN A 281 -18.66 -32.29 53.40
N PHE A 282 -18.97 -30.99 53.30
CA PHE A 282 -18.54 -30.02 54.30
C PHE A 282 -19.19 -30.27 55.67
N THR A 283 -20.45 -30.70 55.71
CA THR A 283 -21.12 -31.09 56.96
C THR A 283 -20.45 -32.30 57.62
N LYS A 284 -20.09 -33.31 56.82
CA LYS A 284 -19.38 -34.50 57.31
C LYS A 284 -17.99 -34.15 57.86
N LEU A 285 -17.25 -33.29 57.17
CA LEU A 285 -15.92 -32.82 57.61
C LEU A 285 -16.00 -31.98 58.89
N ALA A 286 -16.94 -31.04 58.98
CA ALA A 286 -17.16 -30.24 60.19
C ALA A 286 -17.44 -31.13 61.42
N GLY A 287 -18.26 -32.18 61.23
CA GLY A 287 -18.55 -33.17 62.28
C GLY A 287 -17.33 -33.97 62.74
N MET A 288 -16.34 -34.23 61.87
CA MET A 288 -15.11 -34.93 62.23
C MET A 288 -14.14 -34.06 63.02
N VAL A 289 -14.15 -32.74 62.79
CA VAL A 289 -13.19 -31.79 63.38
C VAL A 289 -13.79 -31.09 64.62
N GLY A 290 -15.09 -31.27 64.88
CA GLY A 290 -15.78 -30.70 66.05
C GLY A 290 -16.06 -29.20 65.94
N GLU A 291 -16.03 -28.63 64.73
CA GLU A 291 -16.36 -27.23 64.49
C GLU A 291 -17.87 -27.01 64.38
N LYS A 292 -18.33 -25.82 64.81
CA LYS A 292 -19.73 -25.40 64.65
C LYS A 292 -20.00 -25.07 63.18
N PRO A 293 -21.16 -25.47 62.62
CA PRO A 293 -21.49 -25.29 61.21
C PRO A 293 -21.91 -23.84 60.90
N ALA A 294 -21.06 -22.87 61.18
CA ALA A 294 -21.22 -21.51 60.67
C ALA A 294 -20.62 -21.44 59.25
N ASP A 295 -21.32 -20.80 58.32
CA ASP A 295 -20.88 -20.55 56.93
C ASP A 295 -20.80 -21.75 55.95
N LEU A 296 -21.22 -22.96 56.33
CA LEU A 296 -21.24 -24.12 55.41
C LEU A 296 -22.04 -23.88 54.12
N PHE A 297 -23.18 -23.19 54.23
CA PHE A 297 -24.00 -22.82 53.07
C PHE A 297 -23.25 -21.89 52.11
N LYS A 298 -22.52 -20.90 52.65
CA LYS A 298 -21.76 -19.93 51.87
C LYS A 298 -20.55 -20.58 51.20
N LEU A 299 -19.87 -21.47 51.91
CA LEU A 299 -18.75 -22.26 51.37
C LEU A 299 -19.22 -23.19 50.25
N ALA A 300 -20.38 -23.85 50.41
CA ALA A 300 -20.96 -24.69 49.36
C ALA A 300 -21.40 -23.87 48.15
N LEU A 301 -21.98 -22.69 48.35
CA LEU A 301 -22.39 -21.80 47.25
C LEU A 301 -21.18 -21.22 46.48
N GLN A 302 -20.05 -20.98 47.16
CA GLN A 302 -18.80 -20.50 46.57
C GLN A 302 -17.92 -21.64 46.01
N ALA A 303 -18.35 -22.89 46.15
CA ALA A 303 -17.59 -24.03 45.66
C ALA A 303 -17.50 -24.00 44.12
N PRO A 304 -16.38 -24.49 43.54
CA PRO A 304 -16.18 -24.46 42.10
C PRO A 304 -17.35 -25.06 41.34
N ASN A 305 -17.79 -24.38 40.27
CA ASN A 305 -18.85 -24.82 39.35
C ASN A 305 -20.27 -24.93 39.94
N VAL A 306 -20.51 -24.53 41.19
CA VAL A 306 -21.86 -24.49 41.78
C VAL A 306 -22.71 -23.36 41.18
N ILE A 307 -22.11 -22.19 41.04
CA ILE A 307 -22.70 -21.07 40.30
C ILE A 307 -22.19 -21.19 38.86
N THR A 308 -23.07 -21.55 37.93
CA THR A 308 -22.77 -21.54 36.50
C THR A 308 -23.44 -20.33 35.88
N THR A 309 -22.64 -19.49 35.21
CA THR A 309 -23.17 -18.55 34.23
C THR A 309 -23.40 -19.35 32.97
N LEU A 310 -24.67 -19.60 32.63
CA LEU A 310 -25.02 -20.06 31.30
C LEU A 310 -24.70 -18.91 30.35
N SER A 311 -23.52 -18.92 29.75
CA SER A 311 -23.29 -18.22 28.48
C SER A 311 -24.34 -18.80 27.54
N GLY A 312 -25.40 -18.05 27.26
CA GLY A 312 -26.49 -18.54 26.43
C GLY A 312 -25.99 -18.82 25.02
N GLU A 313 -25.56 -20.06 24.77
CA GLU A 313 -25.53 -20.70 23.45
C GLU A 313 -26.96 -21.11 23.05
N LYS A 314 -27.93 -20.20 23.19
CA LYS A 314 -29.15 -20.33 22.41
C LYS A 314 -28.87 -19.64 21.09
N GLU A 315 -28.77 -20.43 20.03
CA GLU A 315 -28.88 -19.96 18.65
C GLU A 315 -30.20 -19.20 18.51
N ASP A 316 -30.14 -17.90 18.77
CA ASP A 316 -31.26 -16.98 18.61
C ASP A 316 -31.33 -16.63 17.12
N THR A 317 -31.76 -17.61 16.32
CA THR A 317 -31.85 -17.53 14.85
C THR A 317 -32.74 -16.37 14.40
N GLU A 318 -33.80 -16.06 15.15
CA GLU A 318 -34.65 -14.87 14.93
C GLU A 318 -33.89 -13.55 15.05
N SER A 319 -32.93 -13.45 15.97
CA SER A 319 -32.11 -12.26 16.16
C SER A 319 -31.08 -12.08 15.03
N TRP A 320 -30.60 -13.18 14.44
CA TRP A 320 -29.65 -13.14 13.31
C TRP A 320 -30.28 -12.67 12.00
N ASP A 321 -31.49 -13.14 11.68
CA ASP A 321 -32.17 -12.75 10.44
C ASP A 321 -32.47 -11.25 10.39
N GLN A 322 -32.79 -10.64 11.54
CA GLN A 322 -32.97 -9.19 11.66
C GLN A 322 -31.65 -8.43 11.41
N VAL A 323 -30.54 -8.90 11.98
CA VAL A 323 -29.22 -8.30 11.76
C VAL A 323 -28.81 -8.43 10.29
N LYS A 324 -29.03 -9.59 9.68
CA LYS A 324 -28.77 -9.84 8.26
C LYS A 324 -29.59 -8.92 7.36
N GLN A 325 -30.87 -8.72 7.65
CA GLN A 325 -31.72 -7.78 6.91
C GLN A 325 -31.18 -6.35 7.00
N VAL A 326 -30.80 -5.88 8.19
CA VAL A 326 -30.24 -4.52 8.38
C VAL A 326 -28.92 -4.36 7.62
N ILE A 327 -28.06 -5.38 7.61
CA ILE A 327 -26.81 -5.37 6.82
C ILE A 327 -27.13 -5.26 5.33
N SER A 328 -28.07 -6.06 4.82
CA SER A 328 -28.48 -6.00 3.41
C SER A 328 -29.07 -4.64 3.03
N GLU A 329 -29.90 -4.04 3.88
CA GLU A 329 -30.44 -2.70 3.65
C GLU A 329 -29.34 -1.61 3.66
N ALA A 330 -28.37 -1.73 4.56
CA ALA A 330 -27.22 -0.81 4.62
C ALA A 330 -26.34 -0.93 3.37
N LEU A 331 -26.08 -2.16 2.91
CA LEU A 331 -25.34 -2.42 1.67
C LEU A 331 -26.07 -1.86 0.45
N ALA A 332 -27.39 -2.06 0.33
CA ALA A 332 -28.18 -1.50 -0.76
C ALA A 332 -28.16 0.04 -0.77
N LYS A 333 -28.22 0.70 0.39
CA LYS A 333 -28.07 2.16 0.50
C LYS A 333 -26.67 2.63 0.11
N CYS A 334 -25.63 1.88 0.48
CA CYS A 334 -24.25 2.17 0.11
C CYS A 334 -24.04 2.06 -1.41
N GLU A 335 -24.56 1.01 -2.03
CA GLU A 335 -24.52 0.82 -3.48
C GLU A 335 -25.25 1.95 -4.22
N LYS A 336 -26.45 2.32 -3.75
CA LYS A 336 -27.19 3.46 -4.31
C LYS A 336 -26.38 4.76 -4.25
N PHE A 337 -25.76 5.04 -3.11
CA PHE A 337 -24.91 6.24 -2.95
C PHE A 337 -23.70 6.22 -3.90
N ARG A 338 -23.05 5.06 -4.08
CA ARG A 338 -21.94 4.89 -5.02
C ARG A 338 -22.38 5.09 -6.47
N ASN A 339 -23.58 4.65 -6.83
CA ASN A 339 -24.15 4.87 -8.16
C ASN A 339 -24.45 6.36 -8.41
N ASP A 340 -25.05 7.04 -7.44
CA ASP A 340 -25.33 8.48 -7.52
C ASP A 340 -24.02 9.29 -7.66
N GLU A 341 -22.99 8.96 -6.86
CA GLU A 341 -21.65 9.54 -6.97
C GLU A 341 -21.00 9.24 -8.33
N GLY A 342 -21.11 8.00 -8.82
CA GLY A 342 -20.59 7.57 -10.11
C GLY A 342 -21.22 8.33 -11.28
N GLN A 343 -22.53 8.63 -11.22
CA GLN A 343 -23.21 9.44 -12.23
C GLN A 343 -22.70 10.88 -12.26
N VAL A 344 -22.55 11.51 -11.09
CA VAL A 344 -22.00 12.87 -10.97
C VAL A 344 -20.56 12.93 -11.51
N LEU A 345 -19.74 11.94 -11.14
CA LEU A 345 -18.37 11.83 -11.59
C LEU A 345 -18.29 11.63 -13.12
N GLY A 346 -19.11 10.73 -13.65
CA GLY A 346 -19.20 10.46 -15.08
C GLY A 346 -19.58 11.70 -15.88
N GLN A 347 -20.56 12.46 -15.40
CA GLN A 347 -20.96 13.73 -16.03
C GLN A 347 -19.81 14.73 -16.03
N LYS A 348 -19.09 14.87 -14.91
CA LYS A 348 -17.92 15.77 -14.81
C LYS A 348 -16.80 15.40 -15.77
N LEU A 349 -16.53 14.10 -15.93
CA LEU A 349 -15.53 13.61 -16.87
C LEU A 349 -15.93 13.91 -18.32
N LYS A 350 -17.21 13.74 -18.68
CA LYS A 350 -17.73 14.12 -20.01
C LYS A 350 -17.58 15.61 -20.27
N GLU A 351 -17.89 16.47 -19.30
CA GLU A 351 -17.70 17.92 -19.40
C GLU A 351 -16.24 18.30 -19.67
N ASN A 352 -15.30 17.69 -18.95
CA ASN A 352 -13.88 17.97 -19.13
C ASN A 352 -13.39 17.54 -20.53
N ILE A 353 -13.82 16.37 -21.01
CA ILE A 353 -13.51 15.90 -22.37
C ILE A 353 -14.11 16.82 -23.43
N GLN A 354 -15.33 17.33 -23.19
CA GLN A 354 -15.98 18.27 -24.10
C GLN A 354 -15.17 19.57 -24.24
N ILE A 355 -14.61 20.09 -23.15
CA ILE A 355 -13.73 21.27 -23.20
C ILE A 355 -12.45 20.98 -24.01
N ILE A 356 -11.92 19.74 -23.93
CA ILE A 356 -10.76 19.34 -24.74
C ILE A 356 -11.13 19.25 -26.22
N LEU A 357 -12.29 18.70 -26.56
CA LEU A 357 -12.83 18.68 -27.93
C LEU A 357 -13.01 20.09 -28.49
N GLU A 358 -13.56 21.01 -27.72
CA GLU A 358 -13.67 22.43 -28.13
C GLU A 358 -12.29 23.04 -28.41
N GLY A 359 -11.31 22.77 -27.56
CA GLY A 359 -9.93 23.20 -27.76
C GLY A 359 -9.32 22.63 -29.05
N LEU A 360 -9.57 21.35 -29.33
CA LEU A 360 -9.12 20.68 -30.56
C LEU A 360 -9.72 21.33 -31.81
N GLU A 361 -11.02 21.63 -31.82
CA GLU A 361 -11.68 22.29 -32.95
C GLU A 361 -11.11 23.69 -33.22
N GLN A 362 -10.80 24.46 -32.18
CA GLN A 362 -10.13 25.76 -32.36
C GLN A 362 -8.74 25.60 -32.99
N ILE A 363 -7.98 24.57 -32.59
CA ILE A 363 -6.65 24.31 -33.15
C ILE A 363 -6.75 23.87 -34.63
N LYS A 364 -7.75 23.07 -35.01
CA LYS A 364 -8.00 22.68 -36.41
C LYS A 364 -8.23 23.91 -37.31
N VAL A 365 -8.86 24.98 -36.79
CA VAL A 365 -9.04 26.25 -37.51
C VAL A 365 -7.75 27.08 -37.57
N LEU A 366 -6.96 27.09 -36.50
CA LEU A 366 -5.74 27.90 -36.41
C LEU A 366 -4.55 27.30 -37.17
N ASP A 367 -4.47 25.97 -37.32
CA ASP A 367 -3.32 25.30 -37.93
C ASP A 367 -3.07 25.69 -39.41
N PRO A 368 -4.10 25.75 -40.29
CA PRO A 368 -3.92 26.23 -41.66
C PRO A 368 -3.39 27.67 -41.73
N ILE A 369 -3.95 28.56 -40.90
CA ILE A 369 -3.55 29.98 -40.82
C ILE A 369 -2.08 30.10 -40.40
N ARG A 370 -1.68 29.31 -39.41
CA ARG A 370 -0.29 29.21 -38.96
C ARG A 370 0.64 28.73 -40.07
N LYS A 371 0.28 27.65 -40.77
CA LYS A 371 1.06 27.09 -41.90
C LYS A 371 1.26 28.13 -43.00
N GLU A 372 0.24 28.89 -43.36
CA GLU A 372 0.35 29.97 -44.35
C GLU A 372 1.27 31.11 -43.87
N ARG A 373 1.12 31.55 -42.62
CA ARG A 373 1.99 32.57 -42.02
C ARG A 373 3.46 32.15 -42.02
N ILE A 374 3.75 30.90 -41.67
CA ILE A 374 5.11 30.35 -41.69
C ILE A 374 5.64 30.30 -43.13
N LYS A 375 4.83 29.81 -44.08
CA LYS A 375 5.18 29.76 -45.51
C LYS A 375 5.52 31.14 -46.07
N ASN A 376 4.70 32.16 -45.79
CA ASN A 376 4.93 33.52 -46.24
C ASN A 376 6.18 34.14 -45.61
N ARG A 377 6.42 33.90 -44.32
CA ARG A 377 7.64 34.35 -43.63
C ARG A 377 8.89 33.75 -44.26
N ILE A 378 8.90 32.44 -44.52
CA ILE A 378 10.05 31.78 -45.15
C ILE A 378 10.26 32.29 -46.58
N LYS A 379 9.19 32.47 -47.36
CA LYS A 379 9.26 33.04 -48.71
C LYS A 379 9.82 34.47 -48.72
N GLY A 380 9.44 35.31 -47.75
CA GLY A 380 9.96 36.67 -47.62
C GLY A 380 11.45 36.70 -47.26
N HIS A 381 11.89 35.86 -46.32
CA HIS A 381 13.33 35.73 -46.02
C HIS A 381 14.14 35.20 -47.21
N PHE A 382 13.55 34.30 -47.99
CA PHE A 382 14.17 33.75 -49.19
C PHE A 382 14.37 34.80 -50.29
N GLN A 383 13.34 35.62 -50.57
CA GLN A 383 13.45 36.69 -51.58
C GLN A 383 14.56 37.69 -51.25
N ASN A 384 14.73 38.05 -49.97
CA ASN A 384 15.81 38.94 -49.54
C ASN A 384 17.20 38.30 -49.63
N TRP A 385 17.31 36.97 -49.55
CA TRP A 385 18.60 36.26 -49.51
C TRP A 385 19.11 35.84 -50.91
N LEU A 386 18.18 35.68 -51.86
CA LEU A 386 18.50 35.29 -53.24
C LEU A 386 19.22 36.39 -54.04
N GLU A 387 19.13 37.63 -53.59
CA GLU A 387 19.84 38.77 -54.18
C GLU A 387 21.36 38.75 -53.88
N GLU A 388 21.81 37.96 -52.90
CA GLU A 388 23.20 38.02 -52.41
C GLU A 388 24.09 36.79 -52.71
N ASN A 389 23.56 35.62 -53.12
CA ASN A 389 24.40 34.42 -53.35
C ASN A 389 23.86 33.42 -54.41
N SER A 390 24.77 32.75 -55.14
CA SER A 390 24.43 31.62 -56.04
C SER A 390 24.11 30.35 -55.25
N PHE A 391 22.83 30.00 -55.17
CA PHE A 391 22.31 28.96 -54.29
C PHE A 391 21.75 27.73 -55.05
N ASP A 392 21.86 26.53 -54.45
CA ASP A 392 21.30 25.28 -54.99
C ASP A 392 19.83 25.08 -54.55
N ALA A 393 18.89 25.45 -55.42
CA ALA A 393 17.45 25.42 -55.16
C ALA A 393 16.93 24.04 -54.70
N ASN A 394 17.51 22.94 -55.20
CA ASN A 394 17.06 21.59 -54.86
C ASN A 394 17.29 21.25 -53.39
N ARG A 395 18.44 21.65 -52.83
CA ARG A 395 18.78 21.37 -51.43
C ARG A 395 17.88 22.14 -50.47
N PHE A 396 17.47 23.36 -50.83
CA PHE A 396 16.56 24.15 -50.01
C PHE A 396 15.12 23.67 -50.07
N GLU A 397 14.62 23.25 -51.22
CA GLU A 397 13.29 22.62 -51.30
C GLU A 397 13.23 21.37 -50.41
N GLN A 398 14.30 20.56 -50.37
CA GLN A 398 14.40 19.41 -49.47
C GLN A 398 14.38 19.83 -47.98
N GLU A 399 15.15 20.84 -47.58
CA GLU A 399 15.15 21.34 -46.20
C GLU A 399 13.80 21.99 -45.80
N LEU A 400 13.09 22.62 -46.74
CA LEU A 400 11.74 23.15 -46.52
C LEU A 400 10.73 22.03 -46.27
N ILE A 401 10.77 20.97 -47.08
CA ILE A 401 9.91 19.79 -46.88
C ILE A 401 10.18 19.18 -45.51
N TYR A 402 11.46 18.99 -45.14
CA TYR A 402 11.85 18.49 -43.82
C TYR A 402 11.36 19.40 -42.68
N TYR A 403 11.47 20.72 -42.84
CA TYR A 403 10.98 21.68 -41.85
C TYR A 403 9.46 21.64 -41.71
N PHE A 404 8.72 21.56 -42.83
CA PHE A 404 7.26 21.47 -42.82
C PHE A 404 6.77 20.17 -42.18
N GLU A 405 7.44 19.05 -42.45
CA GLU A 405 7.14 17.75 -41.82
C GLU A 405 7.35 17.82 -40.29
N LYS A 406 8.41 18.50 -39.84
CA LYS A 406 8.72 18.64 -38.41
C LYS A 406 7.71 19.48 -37.63
N ILE A 407 7.09 20.48 -38.27
CA ILE A 407 6.08 21.36 -37.65
C ILE A 407 4.64 20.90 -37.91
N ASP A 408 4.46 19.84 -38.70
CA ASP A 408 3.14 19.30 -39.00
C ASP A 408 2.57 18.57 -37.78
N ILE A 409 1.32 18.94 -37.46
CA ILE A 409 0.56 18.40 -36.33
C ILE A 409 -0.70 17.65 -36.78
N THR A 410 -0.87 17.43 -38.09
CA THR A 410 -2.09 16.86 -38.66
C THR A 410 -2.37 15.47 -38.11
N GLU A 411 -1.34 14.64 -37.95
CA GLU A 411 -1.46 13.29 -37.41
C GLU A 411 -1.91 13.31 -35.93
N GLU A 412 -1.31 14.19 -35.13
CA GLU A 412 -1.65 14.36 -33.72
C GLU A 412 -3.08 14.86 -33.52
N LEU A 413 -3.58 15.74 -34.40
CA LEU A 413 -4.97 16.20 -34.35
C LEU A 413 -5.96 15.05 -34.59
N VAL A 414 -5.68 14.17 -35.56
CA VAL A 414 -6.52 13.00 -35.88
C VAL A 414 -6.45 11.95 -34.76
N ARG A 415 -5.26 11.69 -34.23
CA ARG A 415 -5.08 10.79 -33.09
C ARG A 415 -5.80 11.30 -31.85
N LEU A 416 -5.65 12.58 -31.52
CA LEU A 416 -6.32 13.21 -30.38
C LEU A 416 -7.84 13.08 -30.49
N ASP A 417 -8.41 13.38 -31.67
CA ASP A 417 -9.84 13.20 -31.95
C ASP A 417 -10.30 11.75 -31.70
N THR A 418 -9.53 10.79 -32.21
CA THR A 418 -9.80 9.36 -32.04
C THR A 418 -9.79 8.96 -30.57
N HIS A 419 -8.80 9.42 -29.79
CA HIS A 419 -8.68 9.11 -28.37
C HIS A 419 -9.79 9.75 -27.53
N LEU A 420 -10.20 10.99 -27.85
CA LEU A 420 -11.31 11.67 -27.16
C LEU A 420 -12.64 10.95 -27.40
N ASN A 421 -12.94 10.58 -28.65
CA ASN A 421 -14.13 9.81 -28.98
C ASN A 421 -14.10 8.41 -28.34
N TYR A 422 -12.94 7.77 -28.30
CA TYR A 422 -12.79 6.47 -27.63
C TYR A 422 -12.98 6.58 -26.11
N PHE A 423 -12.55 7.68 -25.49
CA PHE A 423 -12.79 7.97 -24.08
C PHE A 423 -14.29 8.08 -23.79
N LEU A 424 -15.03 8.88 -24.58
CA LEU A 424 -16.48 9.03 -24.45
C LEU A 424 -17.22 7.70 -24.65
N LYS A 425 -16.80 6.88 -25.62
CA LYS A 425 -17.40 5.56 -25.80
C LYS A 425 -17.10 4.62 -24.62
N THR A 426 -15.90 4.71 -24.05
CA THR A 426 -15.47 3.86 -22.94
C THR A 426 -16.19 4.21 -21.64
N ILE A 427 -16.55 5.49 -21.42
CA ILE A 427 -17.30 5.89 -20.23
C ILE A 427 -18.76 5.43 -20.27
N GLU A 428 -19.29 5.12 -21.45
CA GLU A 428 -20.66 4.64 -21.68
C GLU A 428 -20.78 3.11 -21.72
N THR A 429 -19.65 2.39 -21.75
CA THR A 429 -19.62 0.92 -21.70
C THR A 429 -19.45 0.42 -20.25
N GLU A 430 -20.08 -0.72 -19.92
CA GLU A 430 -20.17 -1.20 -18.54
C GLU A 430 -18.90 -1.83 -17.93
N THR A 431 -18.87 -1.73 -16.59
CA THR A 431 -18.01 -2.25 -15.50
C THR A 431 -16.49 -1.99 -15.52
N ALA A 432 -16.04 -1.32 -14.44
CA ALA A 432 -14.67 -1.25 -13.94
C ALA A 432 -13.57 -0.76 -14.91
N GLN A 433 -13.90 0.24 -15.74
CA GLN A 433 -12.98 0.77 -16.76
C GLN A 433 -12.04 1.88 -16.27
N GLY A 434 -12.01 2.22 -14.98
CA GLY A 434 -11.19 3.35 -14.47
C GLY A 434 -9.71 3.29 -14.90
N LYS A 435 -9.11 2.09 -14.92
CA LYS A 435 -7.74 1.91 -15.44
C LYS A 435 -7.65 2.15 -16.94
N LYS A 436 -8.61 1.65 -17.71
CA LYS A 436 -8.67 1.83 -19.16
C LYS A 436 -8.85 3.30 -19.52
N LEU A 437 -9.73 4.01 -18.81
CA LEU A 437 -9.88 5.46 -18.92
C LEU A 437 -8.55 6.17 -18.60
N GLY A 438 -7.85 5.76 -17.54
CA GLY A 438 -6.52 6.27 -17.20
C GLY A 438 -5.49 6.08 -18.32
N PHE A 439 -5.46 4.94 -19.00
CA PHE A 439 -4.59 4.71 -20.17
C PHE A 439 -4.97 5.61 -21.35
N ILE A 440 -6.26 5.74 -21.65
CA ILE A 440 -6.71 6.63 -22.74
C ILE A 440 -6.33 8.09 -22.43
N SER A 441 -6.45 8.53 -21.18
CA SER A 441 -6.01 9.86 -20.75
C SER A 441 -4.50 10.10 -20.91
N GLN A 442 -3.68 9.06 -20.82
CA GLN A 442 -2.24 9.17 -21.08
C GLN A 442 -1.97 9.43 -22.57
N GLU A 443 -2.63 8.68 -23.46
CA GLU A 443 -2.51 8.89 -24.91
C GLU A 443 -3.03 10.28 -25.31
N ILE A 444 -4.18 10.72 -24.78
CA ILE A 444 -4.68 12.11 -24.97
C ILE A 444 -3.60 13.13 -24.56
N GLY A 445 -2.95 12.92 -23.41
CA GLY A 445 -1.88 13.80 -22.94
C GLY A 445 -0.64 13.80 -23.84
N ARG A 446 -0.29 12.66 -24.43
CA ARG A 446 0.82 12.55 -25.38
C ARG A 446 0.55 13.39 -26.63
N GLU A 447 -0.64 13.30 -27.20
CA GLU A 447 -1.00 14.08 -28.38
C GLU A 447 -1.05 15.58 -28.08
N ILE A 448 -1.68 16.00 -26.98
CA ILE A 448 -1.71 17.42 -26.55
C ILE A 448 -0.29 17.98 -26.36
N ASN A 449 0.62 17.21 -25.76
CA ASN A 449 2.01 17.64 -25.57
C ASN A 449 2.74 17.81 -26.90
N THR A 450 2.50 16.92 -27.85
CA THR A 450 3.16 16.91 -29.16
C THR A 450 2.64 18.04 -30.04
N ILE A 451 1.33 18.31 -30.01
CA ILE A 451 0.73 19.51 -30.63
C ILE A 451 1.37 20.77 -30.07
N GLY A 452 1.50 20.86 -28.75
CA GLY A 452 2.16 22.01 -28.09
C GLY A 452 3.60 22.20 -28.56
N SER A 453 4.42 21.16 -28.53
CA SER A 453 5.84 21.28 -28.88
C SER A 453 6.10 21.56 -30.37
N LYS A 454 5.25 21.04 -31.27
CA LYS A 454 5.39 21.23 -32.73
C LYS A 454 4.75 22.52 -33.25
N ALA A 455 3.64 22.97 -32.67
CA ALA A 455 2.89 24.11 -33.20
C ALA A 455 3.69 25.42 -33.15
N ASN A 456 4.44 25.66 -32.07
CA ASN A 456 5.22 26.88 -31.85
C ASN A 456 4.45 28.18 -32.18
N ASP A 457 3.18 28.24 -31.77
CA ASP A 457 2.24 29.34 -32.02
C ASP A 457 1.53 29.73 -30.73
N ALA A 458 1.46 31.03 -30.44
CA ALA A 458 0.95 31.53 -29.17
C ALA A 458 -0.55 31.27 -28.96
N ASP A 459 -1.35 31.29 -30.03
CA ASP A 459 -2.80 31.08 -29.90
C ASP A 459 -3.11 29.60 -29.74
N ILE A 460 -2.40 28.72 -30.45
CA ILE A 460 -2.49 27.26 -30.24
C ILE A 460 -2.03 26.90 -28.82
N GLN A 461 -0.97 27.53 -28.30
CA GLN A 461 -0.49 27.27 -26.94
C GLN A 461 -1.53 27.59 -25.85
N LYS A 462 -2.35 28.64 -26.01
CA LYS A 462 -3.43 28.94 -25.06
C LYS A 462 -4.43 27.80 -24.97
N HIS A 463 -4.82 27.23 -26.12
CA HIS A 463 -5.70 26.07 -26.16
C HIS A 463 -5.02 24.83 -25.57
N VAL A 464 -3.75 24.58 -25.89
CA VAL A 464 -2.96 23.47 -25.32
C VAL A 464 -2.92 23.51 -23.80
N ILE A 465 -2.67 24.68 -23.19
CA ILE A 465 -2.64 24.83 -21.73
C ILE A 465 -4.01 24.49 -21.13
N ARG A 466 -5.09 25.07 -21.68
CA ARG A 466 -6.46 24.78 -21.22
C ARG A 466 -6.80 23.29 -21.32
N MET A 467 -6.42 22.63 -22.42
CA MET A 467 -6.64 21.19 -22.58
C MET A 467 -5.86 20.36 -21.57
N LYS A 468 -4.62 20.77 -21.22
CA LYS A 468 -3.82 20.09 -20.19
C LYS A 468 -4.44 20.20 -18.80
N ASP A 469 -4.96 21.37 -18.46
CA ASP A 469 -5.60 21.59 -17.15
C ASP A 469 -6.82 20.68 -16.97
N GLU A 470 -7.66 20.55 -18.02
CA GLU A 470 -8.80 19.63 -17.97
C GLU A 470 -8.38 18.16 -17.98
N LEU A 471 -7.28 17.82 -18.67
CA LEU A 471 -6.75 16.47 -18.69
C LEU A 471 -6.22 16.03 -17.31
N GLU A 472 -5.57 16.91 -16.56
CA GLU A 472 -5.12 16.57 -15.20
C GLU A 472 -6.31 16.30 -14.27
N LYS A 473 -7.38 17.08 -14.35
CA LYS A 473 -8.64 16.79 -13.62
C LYS A 473 -9.21 15.43 -13.99
N ILE A 474 -9.16 15.04 -15.27
CA ILE A 474 -9.59 13.71 -15.72
C ILE A 474 -8.70 12.62 -15.11
N LYS A 475 -7.38 12.77 -15.12
CA LYS A 475 -6.45 11.78 -14.56
C LYS A 475 -6.67 11.57 -13.07
N GLU A 476 -6.82 12.65 -12.30
CA GLU A 476 -7.09 12.58 -10.85
C GLU A 476 -8.36 11.78 -10.55
N GLN A 477 -9.41 11.99 -11.34
CA GLN A 477 -10.71 11.36 -11.11
C GLN A 477 -10.86 9.98 -11.76
N SER A 478 -10.07 9.65 -12.78
CA SER A 478 -10.14 8.37 -13.50
C SER A 478 -9.95 7.14 -12.60
N LEU A 479 -9.13 7.26 -11.55
CA LEU A 479 -8.89 6.19 -10.56
C LEU A 479 -10.05 5.99 -9.59
N ASN A 480 -10.91 7.00 -9.43
CA ASN A 480 -12.09 6.96 -8.56
C ASN A 480 -13.31 6.34 -9.26
N VAL A 481 -13.29 6.19 -10.58
CA VAL A 481 -14.36 5.54 -11.36
C VAL A 481 -14.39 4.05 -11.04
N LEU A 482 -15.54 3.56 -10.57
CA LEU A 482 -15.75 2.22 -10.02
C LEU A 482 -15.93 1.10 -11.06
#